data_AF-A0A7L2ZHB5-F1
#
_entry.id   AF-A0A7L2ZHB5-F1
#
_cell.length_a   1.000
_cell.length_b   1.000
_cell.length_c   1.000
_cell.angle_alpha   90.00
_cell.angle_beta   90.00
_cell.angle_gamma   90.00
#
_symmetry.space_group_name_H-M   'P 1'
#
loop_
_entity.id
_entity.type
_entity.pdbx_description
1 polymer ?
#
loop_
_entity_poly.entity_id
_entity_poly.type
_entity_poly.pdbx_seq_one_letter_code
_entity_poly.pdbx_strand_id
1 'polypeptide(L)'
;EQLAATKAGRWQLRSRGSFLVLRELHAWERDPEVLSACHKLIQVVIGDEPEAGMENLLEVTIPEELEERLRDMDREEEEQRRRDREGTAR
;
A
#
# COMPACT_ATOMS: atom_id res chain seq x y z
N GLU A 1 14.53 -8.48 1.06
CA GLU A 1 13.42 -8.08 1.95
C GLU A 1 12.73 -6.85 1.39
N GLN A 2 11.42 -6.70 1.61
CA GLN A 2 10.69 -5.50 1.19
C GLN A 2 10.92 -4.37 2.20
N LEU A 3 11.36 -3.20 1.73
CA LEU A 3 11.79 -2.10 2.62
C LEU A 3 10.66 -1.65 3.58
N ALA A 4 9.46 -1.39 3.07
CA ALA A 4 8.35 -0.88 3.87
C ALA A 4 7.72 -1.93 4.81
N ALA A 5 8.08 -3.21 4.67
CA ALA A 5 7.57 -4.27 5.54
C ALA A 5 8.13 -4.16 6.96
N THR A 6 9.36 -3.69 7.13
CA THR A 6 10.00 -3.56 8.44
C THR A 6 9.84 -2.17 9.02
N LYS A 7 9.76 -2.10 10.35
CA LYS A 7 9.77 -0.84 11.11
C LYS A 7 10.94 0.07 10.73
N ALA A 8 12.15 -0.48 10.64
CA ALA A 8 13.35 0.28 10.29
C ALA A 8 13.24 0.89 8.89
N GLY A 9 12.67 0.16 7.92
CA GLY A 9 12.47 0.68 6.57
C GLY A 9 11.37 1.74 6.50
N ARG A 10 10.24 1.56 7.21
CA ARG A 10 9.21 2.61 7.33
C ARG A 10 9.76 3.88 7.96
N TRP A 11 10.56 3.76 9.02
CA TRP A 11 11.21 4.89 9.66
C TRP A 11 12.16 5.63 8.71
N GLN A 12 12.93 4.91 7.91
CA GLN A 12 13.78 5.51 6.87
C GLN A 12 12.97 6.26 5.80
N LEU A 13 11.85 5.70 5.35
CA LEU A 13 10.97 6.36 4.38
C LEU A 13 10.36 7.65 4.95
N ARG A 14 9.87 7.61 6.20
CA ARG A 14 9.28 8.77 6.89
C ARG A 14 10.30 9.88 7.13
N SER A 15 11.48 9.53 7.64
CA SER A 15 12.53 10.51 7.97
C SER A 15 13.14 11.21 6.76
N ARG A 16 13.03 10.62 5.56
CA ARG A 16 13.57 11.17 4.30
C ARG A 16 12.56 11.94 3.45
N GLY A 17 11.36 12.17 3.97
CA GLY A 17 10.32 12.89 3.23
C GLY A 17 9.75 12.10 2.05
N SER A 18 9.90 10.77 2.01
CA SER A 18 9.44 9.95 0.89
C SER A 18 7.93 10.09 0.64
N PHE A 19 7.12 10.35 1.67
CA PHE A 19 5.70 10.63 1.53
C PHE A 19 5.41 11.79 0.57
N LEU A 20 6.18 12.89 0.64
CA LEU A 20 5.94 14.06 -0.22
C LEU A 20 6.16 13.72 -1.69
N VAL A 21 7.21 12.95 -1.99
CA VAL A 21 7.51 12.48 -3.35
C VAL A 21 6.43 11.52 -3.84
N LEU A 22 6.02 10.56 -3.00
CA LEU A 22 4.98 9.58 -3.35
C LEU A 22 3.62 10.22 -3.58
N ARG A 23 3.24 11.20 -2.74
CA ARG A 23 2.00 11.96 -2.89
C ARG A 23 1.98 12.72 -4.22
N GLU A 24 3.09 13.36 -4.56
CA GLU A 24 3.21 14.08 -5.83
C GLU A 24 3.14 13.11 -7.00
N LEU A 25 3.92 12.03 -6.99
CA LEU A 25 3.87 10.98 -8.02
C LEU A 25 2.44 10.47 -8.21
N HIS A 26 1.75 10.11 -7.12
CA HIS A 26 0.37 9.65 -7.16
C HIS A 26 -0.60 10.68 -7.77
N ALA A 27 -0.35 11.99 -7.62
CA ALA A 27 -1.22 13.02 -8.20
C ALA A 27 -1.09 13.14 -9.73
N TRP A 28 0.08 12.83 -10.29
CA TRP A 28 0.37 12.98 -11.72
C TRP A 28 0.34 11.66 -12.50
N GLU A 29 0.50 10.53 -11.81
CA GLU A 29 0.57 9.21 -12.43
C GLU A 29 -0.76 8.83 -13.08
N ARG A 30 -0.66 8.12 -14.22
CA ARG A 30 -1.78 7.63 -15.01
C ARG A 30 -1.78 6.12 -15.17
N ASP A 31 -0.64 5.47 -14.97
CA ASP A 31 -0.57 4.02 -14.97
C ASP A 31 -1.29 3.45 -13.73
N PRO A 32 -2.34 2.63 -13.91
CA PRO A 32 -3.12 2.09 -12.78
C PRO A 32 -2.31 1.20 -11.84
N GLU A 33 -1.29 0.51 -12.33
CA GLU A 33 -0.43 -0.34 -11.49
C GLU A 33 0.51 0.51 -10.64
N VAL A 34 1.06 1.58 -11.22
CA VAL A 34 1.91 2.51 -10.48
C VAL A 34 1.08 3.27 -9.45
N LEU A 35 -0.15 3.71 -9.78
CA LEU A 35 -1.08 4.31 -8.82
C LEU A 35 -1.39 3.39 -7.65
N SER A 36 -1.73 2.12 -7.93
CA SER A 36 -1.99 1.10 -6.92
C SER A 36 -0.79 0.90 -5.99
N ALA A 37 0.41 0.74 -6.57
CA ALA A 37 1.64 0.60 -5.79
C ALA A 37 1.92 1.84 -4.93
N CYS A 38 1.72 3.05 -5.48
CA CYS A 38 1.88 4.30 -4.75
C CYS A 38 0.90 4.39 -3.58
N HIS A 39 -0.39 4.08 -3.82
CA HIS A 39 -1.43 4.09 -2.79
C HIS A 39 -1.07 3.15 -1.63
N LYS A 40 -0.72 1.89 -1.94
CA LYS A 40 -0.31 0.90 -0.93
C LYS A 40 0.90 1.34 -0.13
N LEU A 41 1.91 1.90 -0.79
CA LEU A 41 3.10 2.41 -0.10
C LEU A 41 2.79 3.64 0.76
N ILE A 42 1.96 4.56 0.27
CA ILE A 42 1.51 5.73 1.03
C ILE A 42 0.79 5.28 2.31
N GLN A 43 -0.16 4.33 2.21
CA GLN A 43 -0.88 3.79 3.38
C GLN A 43 0.07 3.28 4.46
N VAL A 44 1.09 2.49 4.08
CA VAL A 44 2.08 1.95 5.03
C VAL A 44 2.98 3.06 5.61
N VAL A 45 3.32 4.08 4.81
CA VAL A 45 4.19 5.19 5.25
C VAL A 45 3.45 6.14 6.19
N ILE A 46 2.15 6.36 6.03
CA ILE A 46 1.38 7.29 6.88
C ILE A 46 0.72 6.62 8.08
N GLY A 47 0.54 5.30 8.06
CA GLY A 47 -0.13 4.56 9.13
C GLY A 47 0.64 4.59 10.46
N ASP A 48 -0.04 4.27 11.55
CA ASP A 48 0.63 4.13 12.84
C ASP A 48 1.58 2.92 12.84
N GLU A 49 2.63 3.01 13.65
CA GLU A 49 3.58 1.90 13.80
C GLU A 49 2.95 0.81 14.68
N PRO A 50 2.96 -0.46 14.26
CA PRO A 50 2.39 -1.56 15.04
C PRO A 50 3.14 -1.81 16.36
N GLU A 51 2.51 -2.64 17.19
CA GLU A 51 3.03 -3.03 18.50
C GLU A 51 4.35 -3.82 18.41
N ALA A 52 5.09 -3.86 19.53
CA ALA A 52 6.33 -4.61 19.62
C ALA A 52 6.07 -6.11 19.34
N GLY A 53 6.87 -6.71 18.46
CA GLY A 53 6.67 -8.08 17.97
C GLY A 53 5.86 -8.18 16.68
N MET A 54 5.31 -7.08 16.16
CA MET A 54 4.60 -7.00 14.87
C MET A 54 5.33 -6.09 13.86
N GLU A 55 6.65 -5.96 14.01
CA GLU A 55 7.43 -4.94 13.30
C GLU A 55 7.63 -5.25 11.81
N ASN A 56 7.62 -6.54 11.44
CA ASN A 56 7.64 -7.01 10.05
C ASN A 56 6.24 -7.43 9.61
N LEU A 57 5.60 -6.60 8.78
CA LEU A 57 4.21 -6.81 8.33
C LEU A 57 4.02 -8.08 7.50
N LEU A 58 5.09 -8.68 6.99
CA LEU A 58 5.04 -9.96 6.25
C LEU A 58 5.11 -11.19 7.16
N GLU A 59 5.42 -11.02 8.44
CA GLU A 59 5.56 -12.11 9.41
C GLU A 59 4.43 -12.13 10.44
N VAL A 60 3.55 -11.13 10.43
CA VAL A 60 2.41 -11.04 11.35
C VAL A 60 1.36 -12.08 10.99
N THR A 61 0.89 -12.84 11.98
CA THR A 61 -0.26 -13.73 11.81
C THR A 61 -1.54 -12.91 11.74
N ILE A 62 -2.26 -13.04 10.62
CA ILE A 62 -3.53 -12.36 10.40
C ILE A 62 -4.66 -13.26 10.92
N PRO A 63 -5.55 -12.78 11.81
CA PRO A 63 -6.76 -13.49 12.18
C PRO A 63 -7.65 -13.78 10.97
N GLU A 64 -8.32 -14.94 10.94
CA GLU A 64 -9.12 -15.41 9.79
C GLU A 64 -10.17 -14.40 9.33
N GLU A 65 -10.91 -13.77 10.25
CA GLU A 65 -11.91 -12.73 9.93
C GLU A 65 -11.27 -11.52 9.22
N LEU A 66 -10.06 -11.13 9.63
CA LEU A 66 -9.35 -10.03 8.99
C LEU A 66 -8.78 -10.44 7.64
N GLU A 67 -8.33 -11.69 7.50
CA GLU A 67 -7.84 -12.21 6.23
C GLU A 67 -8.94 -12.24 5.16
N GLU A 68 -10.16 -12.66 5.51
CA GLU A 68 -11.30 -12.61 4.59
C GLU A 68 -11.62 -11.18 4.16
N ARG A 69 -11.68 -10.23 5.11
CA ARG A 69 -11.92 -8.81 4.80
C ARG A 69 -10.85 -8.22 3.89
N LEU A 70 -9.58 -8.53 4.15
CA LEU A 70 -8.47 -8.06 3.31
C LEU A 70 -8.58 -8.62 1.88
N ARG A 71 -8.93 -9.90 1.73
CA ARG A 71 -9.16 -10.52 0.41
C ARG A 71 -10.34 -9.88 -0.33
N ASP A 72 -11.41 -9.51 0.37
CA ASP A 72 -12.54 -8.79 -0.22
C ASP A 72 -12.12 -7.41 -0.73
N MET A 73 -11.38 -6.65 0.08
CA MET A 73 -10.84 -5.35 -0.31
C MET A 73 -9.92 -5.45 -1.54
N ASP A 74 -9.04 -6.46 -1.59
CA ASP A 74 -8.17 -6.70 -2.74
C ASP A 74 -8.97 -7.05 -4.01
N ARG A 75 -10.05 -7.84 -3.89
CA ARG A 75 -10.94 -8.16 -5.01
C ARG A 75 -11.66 -6.92 -5.54
N GLU A 76 -12.22 -6.10 -4.65
CA GLU A 76 -12.89 -4.85 -5.02
C GLU A 76 -11.91 -3.89 -5.73
N GLU A 77 -10.69 -3.78 -5.22
CA GLU A 77 -9.64 -2.96 -5.83
C GLU A 77 -9.24 -3.47 -7.23
N GLU A 78 -9.11 -4.79 -7.41
CA GLU A 78 -8.85 -5.40 -8.72
C GLU A 78 -9.97 -5.16 -9.72
N GLU A 79 -11.22 -5.31 -9.30
CA GLU A 79 -12.38 -5.06 -10.16
C GLU A 79 -12.44 -3.60 -10.60
N GLN A 80 -12.20 -2.66 -9.67
CA GLN A 80 -12.14 -1.23 -9.99
C GLN A 80 -11.02 -0.94 -11.00
N ARG A 81 -9.82 -1.49 -10.80
CA ARG A 81 -8.71 -1.35 -11.75
C ARG A 81 -9.05 -1.87 -13.14
N ARG A 82 -9.75 -3.01 -13.24
CA ARG A 82 -10.19 -3.56 -14.54
C ARG A 82 -11.16 -2.61 -15.23
N ARG A 83 -12.14 -2.06 -14.50
CA ARG A 83 -13.09 -1.07 -15.04
C ARG A 83 -12.39 0.20 -15.51
N ASP A 84 -11.43 0.71 -14.75
CA ASP A 84 -10.71 1.93 -15.12
C ASP A 84 -9.87 1.72 -16.39
N ARG A 85 -9.23 0.55 -16.52
CA ARG A 85 -8.52 0.16 -17.77
C ARG A 85 -9.48 0.06 -18.96
N GLU A 86 -10.63 -0.57 -18.80
CA GLU A 86 -11.65 -0.72 -19.86
C GLU A 86 -12.30 0.62 -20.23
N GLY A 87 -12.51 1.51 -19.27
CA GLY A 87 -13.07 2.84 -19.46
C GLY A 87 -12.11 3.82 -20.16
N THR A 88 -10.80 3.67 -19.94
CA THR A 88 -9.76 4.49 -20.58
C THR A 88 -9.51 4.08 -22.04
N ALA A 89 -9.97 2.89 -22.46
CA ALA A 89 -9.83 2.37 -23.82
C ALA A 89 -10.97 2.81 -24.79
N ARG A 90 -11.86 3.72 -24.38
CA ARG A 90 -12.93 4.32 -25.20
C ARG A 90 -12.70 5.81 -25.40
#